data_AF-A0A4Y2R288-F1
#
_entry.id   AF-A0A4Y2R288-F1
#
_cell.length_a   1.000
_cell.length_b   1.000
_cell.length_c   1.000
_cell.angle_alpha   90.00
_cell.angle_beta   90.00
_cell.angle_gamma   90.00
#
_symmetry.space_group_name_H-M   'P 1'
#
loop_
_entity.id
_entity.type
_entity.pdbx_description
1 polymer ?
#
loop_
_entity_poly.entity_id
_entity_poly.type
_entity_poly.pdbx_seq_one_letter_code
_entity_poly.pdbx_strand_id
1 'polypeptide(L)'
;YVANIECFRGFFMVGTRLCSLEARETLEDFYAKSNIEVGGLDDALNAEIRCLEMGFEVTCLSMRLGESCGESARSAFVTVVRRLRGVMESQCEGGPSALKTKFYNYMEVDDERMNKFKETFELFRRKR
;
A
#
# COMPACT_ATOMS: atom_id res chain seq x y z
N TYR A 1 12.78 -23.12 1.35
CA TYR A 1 11.73 -22.94 0.32
C TYR A 1 10.34 -23.34 0.83
N VAL A 2 10.09 -24.59 1.24
CA VAL A 2 8.75 -25.02 1.73
C VAL A 2 8.33 -24.29 3.02
N ALA A 3 9.23 -24.10 3.99
CA ALA A 3 8.95 -23.33 5.21
C ALA A 3 8.54 -21.86 4.95
N ASN A 4 9.10 -21.23 3.90
CA ASN A 4 8.71 -19.87 3.50
C ASN A 4 7.30 -19.86 2.89
N ILE A 5 6.87 -20.95 2.22
CA ILE A 5 5.53 -21.08 1.65
C ILE A 5 4.49 -21.28 2.76
N GLU A 6 4.81 -22.07 3.78
CA GLU A 6 3.93 -22.27 4.94
C GLU A 6 3.78 -20.98 5.76
N CYS A 7 4.89 -20.28 6.02
CA CYS A 7 4.86 -18.95 6.65
C CYS A 7 4.03 -17.96 5.81
N PHE A 8 4.26 -17.91 4.50
CA PHE A 8 3.52 -17.04 3.59
C PHE A 8 2.01 -17.30 3.64
N ARG A 9 1.58 -18.56 3.60
CA ARG A 9 0.16 -18.94 3.67
C ARG A 9 -0.48 -18.58 5.01
N GLY A 10 0.21 -18.85 6.12
CA GLY A 10 -0.26 -18.47 7.45
C GLY A 10 -0.34 -16.96 7.63
N PHE A 11 0.65 -16.24 7.11
CA PHE A 11 0.73 -14.79 7.18
C PHE A 11 -0.37 -14.12 6.35
N PHE A 12 -0.67 -14.58 5.14
CA PHE A 12 -1.63 -13.90 4.28
C PHE A 12 -3.05 -13.85 4.90
N MET A 13 -3.47 -14.90 5.62
CA MET A 13 -4.81 -14.90 6.25
C MET A 13 -4.95 -13.88 7.39
N VAL A 14 -3.89 -13.63 8.15
CA VAL A 14 -3.92 -12.76 9.34
C VAL A 14 -3.40 -11.36 9.01
N GLY A 15 -2.29 -11.29 8.28
CA GLY A 15 -1.60 -10.08 7.87
C GLY A 15 -2.44 -9.19 6.95
N THR A 16 -3.21 -9.76 6.02
CA THR A 16 -4.10 -8.96 5.15
C THR A 16 -5.17 -8.25 5.95
N ARG A 17 -5.80 -8.94 6.91
CA ARG A 17 -6.82 -8.30 7.76
C ARG A 17 -6.24 -7.19 8.62
N LEU A 18 -5.06 -7.42 9.23
CA LEU A 18 -4.39 -6.41 10.04
C LEU A 18 -3.98 -5.20 9.21
N CYS A 19 -3.32 -5.42 8.06
CA CYS A 19 -2.87 -4.34 7.19
C CYS A 19 -4.04 -3.55 6.56
N SER A 20 -5.15 -4.20 6.24
CA SER A 20 -6.35 -3.52 5.76
C SER A 20 -6.97 -2.63 6.85
N LEU A 21 -7.04 -3.12 8.10
CA LEU A 21 -7.51 -2.30 9.24
C LEU A 21 -6.58 -1.11 9.49
N GLU A 22 -5.27 -1.33 9.53
CA GLU A 22 -4.27 -0.26 9.73
C GLU A 22 -4.29 0.76 8.59
N ALA A 23 -4.46 0.31 7.33
CA ALA A 23 -4.60 1.20 6.19
C ALA A 23 -5.81 2.10 6.37
N ARG A 24 -6.95 1.52 6.72
CA ARG A 24 -8.21 2.25 6.89
C ARG A 24 -8.12 3.26 8.03
N GLU A 25 -7.65 2.84 9.21
CA GLU A 25 -7.51 3.73 10.37
C GLU A 25 -6.53 4.87 10.10
N THR A 26 -5.38 4.57 9.48
CA THR A 26 -4.37 5.60 9.15
C THR A 26 -4.92 6.61 8.15
N LEU A 27 -5.68 6.17 7.15
CA LEU A 27 -6.26 7.03 6.14
C LEU A 27 -7.45 7.82 6.65
N GLU A 28 -8.32 7.24 7.47
CA GLU A 28 -9.40 7.95 8.15
C GLU A 28 -8.84 9.11 8.99
N ASP A 29 -7.77 8.88 9.77
CA ASP A 29 -7.11 9.93 10.55
C ASP A 29 -6.43 10.99 9.65
N PHE A 30 -5.77 10.56 8.58
CA PHE A 30 -5.20 11.47 7.58
C PHE A 30 -6.26 12.38 6.94
N TYR A 31 -7.41 11.82 6.53
CA TYR A 31 -8.49 12.58 5.91
C TYR A 31 -9.14 13.55 6.89
N ALA A 32 -9.37 13.12 8.13
CA ALA A 32 -9.90 13.97 9.19
C ALA A 32 -8.96 15.15 9.47
N LYS A 33 -7.66 14.91 9.62
CA LYS A 33 -6.66 15.97 9.85
C LYS A 33 -6.43 16.88 8.64
N SER A 34 -6.64 16.35 7.44
CA SER A 34 -6.46 17.10 6.19
C SER A 34 -7.71 17.88 5.76
N ASN A 35 -8.81 17.83 6.52
CA ASN A 35 -10.13 18.37 6.17
C ASN A 35 -10.62 17.90 4.79
N ILE A 36 -10.40 16.61 4.48
CA ILE A 36 -10.85 16.00 3.23
C ILE A 36 -12.17 15.29 3.52
N GLU A 37 -13.28 15.84 3.05
CA GLU A 37 -14.59 15.20 3.15
C GLU A 37 -14.68 14.06 2.13
N VAL A 38 -14.67 12.80 2.59
CA VAL A 38 -14.70 11.61 1.71
C VAL A 38 -16.07 11.42 1.02
N GLY A 39 -17.11 12.12 1.47
CA GLY A 39 -18.46 12.09 0.88
C GLY A 39 -18.72 13.25 -0.07
N GLY A 40 -18.94 12.98 -1.35
CA GLY A 40 -19.28 13.99 -2.37
C GLY A 40 -18.11 14.48 -3.24
N LEU A 41 -16.99 13.76 -3.22
CA LEU A 41 -15.79 14.09 -3.99
C LEU A 41 -15.90 13.70 -5.48
N ASP A 42 -15.15 14.42 -6.31
CA ASP A 42 -14.92 14.08 -7.72
C ASP A 42 -14.34 12.66 -7.88
N ASP A 43 -14.69 11.98 -8.97
CA ASP A 43 -14.30 10.59 -9.23
C ASP A 43 -12.77 10.41 -9.23
N ALA A 44 -12.04 11.44 -9.67
CA ALA A 44 -10.59 11.46 -9.65
C ALA A 44 -10.02 11.40 -8.23
N LEU A 45 -10.60 12.15 -7.28
CA LEU A 45 -10.14 12.16 -5.90
C LEU A 45 -10.51 10.85 -5.18
N ASN A 46 -11.67 10.28 -5.48
CA ASN A 46 -12.05 8.95 -4.98
C ASN A 46 -11.11 7.85 -5.49
N ALA A 47 -10.67 7.92 -6.75
CA ALA A 47 -9.67 7.01 -7.30
C ALA A 47 -8.30 7.19 -6.61
N GLU A 48 -7.93 8.43 -6.30
CA GLU A 48 -6.68 8.74 -5.60
C GLU A 48 -6.68 8.24 -4.14
N ILE A 49 -7.81 8.37 -3.44
CA ILE A 49 -8.05 7.83 -2.09
C ILE A 49 -7.89 6.30 -2.08
N ARG A 50 -8.56 5.60 -3.00
CA ARG A 50 -8.43 4.14 -3.13
C ARG A 50 -7.00 3.71 -3.46
N CYS A 51 -6.29 4.52 -4.25
CA CYS A 51 -4.88 4.25 -4.52
C CYS A 51 -4.00 4.35 -3.26
N LEU A 52 -4.26 5.34 -2.39
CA LEU A 52 -3.53 5.47 -1.13
C LEU A 52 -3.78 4.28 -0.21
N GLU A 53 -5.03 3.83 -0.10
CA GLU A 53 -5.43 2.67 0.70
C GLU A 53 -4.73 1.40 0.21
N MET A 54 -4.81 1.13 -1.09
CA MET A 54 -4.17 -0.02 -1.70
C MET A 54 -2.64 0.03 -1.59
N GLY A 55 -2.05 1.21 -1.81
CA GLY A 55 -0.62 1.39 -1.68
C GLY A 55 -0.13 1.13 -0.26
N PHE A 56 -0.86 1.64 0.74
CA PHE A 56 -0.52 1.42 2.13
C PHE A 56 -0.68 -0.04 2.54
N GLU A 57 -1.78 -0.69 2.18
CA GLU A 57 -2.02 -2.09 2.50
C GLU A 57 -0.91 -2.98 1.94
N VAL A 58 -0.50 -2.75 0.69
CA VAL A 58 0.58 -3.50 0.05
C VAL A 58 1.93 -3.22 0.71
N THR A 59 2.23 -1.98 1.11
CA THR A 59 3.45 -1.68 1.85
C THR A 59 3.47 -2.37 3.20
N CYS A 60 2.37 -2.29 3.97
CA CYS A 60 2.23 -2.98 5.25
C CYS A 60 2.44 -4.49 5.10
N LEU A 61 1.78 -5.10 4.12
CA LEU A 61 1.91 -6.53 3.82
C LEU A 61 3.36 -6.89 3.47
N SER A 62 3.98 -6.15 2.56
CA SER A 62 5.37 -6.36 2.16
C SER A 62 6.33 -6.30 3.35
N MET A 63 6.18 -5.28 4.20
CA MET A 63 7.02 -5.10 5.38
C MET A 63 6.89 -6.24 6.38
N ARG A 64 5.66 -6.51 6.84
CA ARG A 64 5.38 -7.53 7.84
C ARG A 64 5.72 -8.93 7.34
N LEU A 65 5.56 -9.20 6.05
CA LEU A 65 5.91 -10.47 5.43
C LEU A 65 7.44 -10.64 5.35
N GLY A 66 8.19 -9.55 5.14
CA GLY A 66 9.64 -9.54 5.29
C GLY A 66 10.10 -9.78 6.72
N GLU A 67 9.47 -9.12 7.70
CA GLU A 67 9.77 -9.28 9.13
C GLU A 67 9.43 -10.68 9.66
N SER A 68 8.33 -11.28 9.19
CA SER A 68 7.82 -12.56 9.70
C SER A 68 8.38 -13.77 8.94
N CYS A 69 8.50 -13.68 7.62
CA CYS A 69 8.81 -14.81 6.74
C CYS A 69 10.12 -14.63 5.95
N GLY A 70 10.84 -13.53 6.17
CA GLY A 70 12.12 -13.22 5.56
C GLY A 70 12.03 -12.56 4.19
N GLU A 71 13.17 -12.03 3.75
CA GLU A 71 13.30 -11.21 2.55
C GLU A 71 12.90 -11.94 1.26
N SER A 72 13.13 -13.26 1.16
CA SER A 72 12.70 -14.05 0.01
C SER A 72 11.18 -14.07 -0.15
N ALA A 73 10.44 -14.10 0.97
CA ALA A 73 8.99 -14.07 0.94
C ALA A 73 8.50 -12.67 0.53
N ARG A 74 9.12 -11.60 1.06
CA ARG A 74 8.84 -10.21 0.68
C ARG A 74 9.02 -9.99 -0.83
N SER A 75 10.17 -10.43 -1.36
CA SER A 75 10.49 -10.30 -2.78
C SER A 75 9.51 -11.06 -3.68
N ALA A 76 9.10 -12.26 -3.26
CA ALA A 76 8.06 -13.03 -3.96
C ALA A 76 6.71 -12.30 -3.97
N PHE A 77 6.29 -11.75 -2.83
CA PHE A 77 5.07 -10.94 -2.73
C PHE A 77 5.09 -9.72 -3.66
N VAL A 78 6.16 -8.92 -3.60
CA VAL A 78 6.34 -7.73 -4.46
C VAL A 78 6.31 -8.11 -5.94
N THR A 79 6.90 -9.26 -6.30
CA THR A 79 6.85 -9.79 -7.68
C THR A 79 5.44 -10.15 -8.10
N VAL A 80 4.64 -10.77 -7.22
CA VAL A 80 3.23 -11.10 -7.49
C VAL A 80 2.41 -9.82 -7.65
N VAL A 81 2.55 -8.85 -6.74
CA VAL A 81 1.88 -7.54 -6.84
C VAL A 81 2.21 -6.86 -8.17
N ARG A 82 3.48 -6.86 -8.58
CA ARG A 82 3.90 -6.29 -9.87
C ARG A 82 3.25 -6.96 -11.08
N ARG A 83 2.93 -8.26 -11.00
CA ARG A 83 2.22 -9.00 -12.07
C ARG A 83 0.72 -8.72 -12.05
N LEU A 84 0.13 -8.62 -10.86
CA LEU A 84 -1.29 -8.29 -10.67
C LEU A 84 -1.60 -6.81 -10.87
N ARG A 85 -0.55 -5.99 -10.94
CA ARG A 85 -0.60 -4.57 -11.22
C ARG A 85 -1.58 -4.19 -12.34
N GLY A 86 -1.61 -4.91 -13.47
CA GLY A 86 -2.54 -4.59 -14.57
C GLY A 86 -4.02 -4.73 -14.20
N VAL A 87 -4.33 -5.57 -13.21
CA VAL A 87 -5.68 -5.69 -12.62
C VAL A 87 -5.92 -4.55 -11.62
N MET A 88 -4.90 -4.19 -10.84
CA MET A 88 -4.95 -3.14 -9.82
C MET A 88 -4.91 -1.70 -10.41
N GLU A 89 -4.30 -1.51 -11.58
CA GLU A 89 -4.18 -0.23 -12.32
C GLU A 89 -5.53 0.38 -12.69
N SER A 90 -6.56 -0.45 -12.87
CA SER A 90 -7.93 0.03 -13.10
C SER A 90 -8.48 0.86 -11.93
N GLN A 91 -7.85 0.76 -10.75
CA GLN A 91 -8.26 1.42 -9.50
C GLN A 91 -7.27 2.47 -9.01
N CYS A 92 -6.07 2.55 -9.61
CA CYS A 92 -5.08 3.58 -9.31
C CYS A 92 -4.35 4.04 -10.57
N GLU A 93 -4.56 5.30 -10.96
CA GLU A 93 -3.64 5.97 -11.87
C GLU A 93 -2.43 6.45 -11.07
N GLY A 94 -1.39 5.61 -11.03
CA GLY A 94 -0.13 5.94 -10.38
C GLY A 94 0.57 7.09 -11.07
N GLY A 95 0.36 8.31 -10.57
CA GLY A 95 1.16 9.51 -10.85
C GLY A 95 1.52 10.26 -9.56
N PRO A 96 2.50 11.18 -9.61
CA PRO A 96 2.76 12.10 -8.50
C PRO A 96 1.52 12.96 -8.29
N SER A 97 1.01 12.97 -7.06
CA SER A 97 -0.21 13.68 -6.71
C SER A 97 -0.03 14.42 -5.40
N ALA A 98 -0.73 15.54 -5.25
CA ALA A 98 -0.61 16.37 -4.05
C ALA A 98 -1.05 15.61 -2.79
N LEU A 99 -2.02 14.69 -2.90
CA LEU A 99 -2.50 13.89 -1.78
C LEU A 99 -1.46 12.87 -1.32
N LYS A 100 -0.75 12.21 -2.25
CA LYS A 100 0.36 11.30 -1.92
C LYS A 100 1.47 12.00 -1.15
N THR A 101 1.87 13.19 -1.61
CA THR A 101 2.89 13.99 -0.91
C THR A 101 2.42 14.40 0.49
N LYS A 102 1.17 14.84 0.63
CA LYS A 102 0.58 15.14 1.94
C LYS A 102 0.53 13.92 2.86
N PHE A 103 0.18 12.76 2.30
CA PHE A 103 0.12 11.51 3.04
C PHE A 103 1.50 11.06 3.54
N TYR A 104 2.54 11.17 2.71
CA TYR A 104 3.92 10.89 3.14
C TYR A 104 4.38 11.82 4.26
N ASN A 105 4.07 13.11 4.16
CA ASN A 105 4.41 14.07 5.21
C ASN A 105 3.64 13.78 6.50
N TYR A 106 2.39 13.34 6.39
CA TYR A 106 1.54 12.99 7.53
C TYR A 106 2.05 11.79 8.31
N MET A 107 2.54 10.76 7.63
CA MET A 107 2.94 9.51 8.29
C MET A 107 4.20 9.67 9.16
N GLU A 108 5.00 10.74 8.99
CA GLU A 108 6.25 10.98 9.72
C GLU A 108 7.18 9.74 9.80
N VAL A 109 7.11 8.86 8.80
CA VAL A 109 7.84 7.58 8.82
C VAL A 109 9.32 7.80 8.57
N ASP A 110 10.15 6.94 9.18
CA ASP A 110 11.58 6.91 8.94
C ASP A 110 11.92 6.73 7.44
N ASP A 111 13.13 7.13 7.06
CA ASP A 111 13.57 7.11 5.66
C ASP A 111 13.50 5.71 5.02
N GLU A 112 13.68 4.65 5.80
CA GLU A 112 13.63 3.27 5.31
C GLU A 112 12.19 2.85 4.97
N ARG A 113 11.23 3.12 5.86
CA ARG A 113 9.80 2.94 5.64
C ARG A 113 9.31 3.81 4.50
N MET A 114 9.71 5.08 4.47
CA MET A 114 9.37 6.02 3.40
C MET A 114 9.83 5.50 2.04
N ASN A 115 11.03 4.93 1.95
CA ASN A 115 11.53 4.32 0.72
C ASN A 115 10.69 3.10 0.31
N LYS A 116 10.29 2.23 1.25
CA LYS A 116 9.40 1.09 0.95
C LYS A 116 8.02 1.52 0.47
N PHE A 117 7.46 2.60 1.03
CA PHE A 117 6.24 3.23 0.52
C PHE A 117 6.41 3.72 -0.92
N LYS A 118 7.45 4.52 -1.18
CA LYS A 118 7.75 5.02 -2.54
C LYS A 118 7.94 3.89 -3.55
N GLU A 119 8.71 2.86 -3.19
CA GLU A 119 8.91 1.66 -4.01
C GLU A 119 7.58 0.97 -4.34
N THR A 120 6.70 0.84 -3.34
CA THR A 120 5.38 0.23 -3.50
C THR A 120 4.50 1.05 -4.42
N PHE A 121 4.45 2.38 -4.25
CA PHE A 121 3.67 3.25 -5.12
C PHE A 121 4.19 3.29 -6.56
N GLU A 122 5.51 3.17 -6.76
CA GLU A 122 6.11 3.01 -8.09
C GLU A 122 5.70 1.68 -8.76
N LEU A 123 5.33 0.65 -7.99
CA LEU A 123 4.72 -0.56 -8.56
C LEU A 123 3.44 -0.24 -9.32
N PHE A 124 2.67 0.78 -8.92
CA PHE A 124 1.39 1.13 -9.56
C PHE A 124 1.49 2.23 -10.63
N ARG A 125 2.69 2.76 -10.88
CA ARG A 125 2.89 3.89 -11.80
C ARG A 125 2.90 3.47 -13.27
N ARG A 126 1.91 3.89 -14.08
CA ARG A 126 1.84 3.60 -15.54
C ARG A 126 3.18 3.88 -16.24
N LYS A 127 3.69 2.91 -17.00
CA LYS A 127 4.74 3.19 -17.98
C LYS A 127 4.05 3.91 -19.14
N ARG A 128 4.47 5.14 -19.42
CA ARG A 128 4.08 5.86 -20.64
C ARG A 128 4.63 5.16 -21.86
#